data_AF-A0A2E8LJ66-F1
#
_entry.id   AF-A0A2E8LJ66-F1
#
_cell.length_a   1.000
_cell.length_b   1.000
_cell.length_c   1.000
_cell.angle_alpha   90.00
_cell.angle_beta   90.00
_cell.angle_gamma   90.00
#
_symmetry.space_group_name_H-M   'P 1'
#
loop_
_entity.id
_entity.type
_entity.pdbx_description
1 polymer ?
#
loop_
_entity_poly.entity_id
_entity_poly.type
_entity_poly.pdbx_seq_one_letter_code
_entity_poly.pdbx_strand_id
1 'polypeptide(L)' 'MLWFFNRAAGPPRFIGIHCDKRPDDYKLVVLYPDGSEETERFEDPTELIDAAKKLGKDLSSLGWEPCPTATTVTQRES' A
#
# COMPACT_ATOMS: atom_id res chain seq x y z
N MET A 1 -5.53 -4.54 -2.84
CA MET A 1 -4.12 -4.33 -2.42
C MET A 1 -3.44 -3.49 -3.49
N LEU A 2 -2.73 -2.43 -3.13
CA LEU A 2 -2.00 -1.55 -4.04
C LEU A 2 -0.51 -1.89 -3.98
N TRP A 3 0.16 -1.94 -5.12
CA TRP A 3 1.60 -2.23 -5.16
C TRP A 3 2.36 -1.04 -5.71
N PHE A 4 3.50 -0.76 -5.10
CA PHE A 4 4.47 0.22 -5.56
C PHE A 4 5.74 -0.50 -5.96
N PHE A 5 6.39 -0.05 -7.03
CA PHE A 5 7.67 -0.56 -7.45
C PHE A 5 8.70 0.54 -7.58
N ASN A 6 9.96 0.23 -7.31
CA ASN A 6 11.07 1.16 -7.49
C ASN A 6 12.13 0.52 -8.39
N ARG A 7 12.51 1.25 -9.46
CA ARG A 7 13.51 0.83 -10.46
C ARG A 7 14.88 1.50 -10.29
N ALA A 8 15.04 2.39 -9.31
CA ALA A 8 16.13 3.35 -9.29
C ALA A 8 17.55 2.76 -9.10
N ALA A 9 17.71 1.57 -8.53
CA ALA A 9 19.07 1.05 -8.26
C ALA A 9 19.18 -0.47 -7.98
N GLY A 10 18.56 -1.34 -8.80
CA GLY A 10 18.75 -2.79 -8.65
C GLY A 10 17.60 -3.64 -9.19
N PRO A 11 17.50 -4.92 -8.76
CA PRO A 11 16.33 -5.74 -9.07
C PRO A 11 15.06 -5.04 -8.58
N PRO A 12 13.95 -5.15 -9.33
CA PRO A 12 12.72 -4.43 -9.01
C PRO A 12 12.25 -4.79 -7.61
N ARG A 13 12.11 -3.77 -6.76
CA ARG A 13 11.59 -3.90 -5.39
C ARG A 13 10.12 -3.54 -5.39
N PHE A 14 9.34 -4.25 -4.58
CA PHE A 14 7.90 -4.05 -4.47
C PHE A 14 7.52 -3.75 -3.02
N ILE A 15 6.70 -2.72 -2.82
CA ILE A 15 6.02 -2.44 -1.56
C ILE A 15 4.53 -2.68 -1.78
N GLY A 16 3.92 -3.49 -0.93
CA GLY A 16 2.48 -3.72 -0.91
C GLY A 16 1.81 -2.83 0.12
N ILE A 17 0.74 -2.14 -0.25
CA ILE A 17 -0.14 -1.42 0.66
C ILE A 17 -1.51 -2.09 0.65
N HIS A 18 -1.99 -2.49 1.81
CA HIS A 18 -3.31 -3.06 2.01
C HIS A 18 -4.07 -2.27 3.07
N CYS A 19 -5.21 -1.73 2.69
CA CYS A 19 -6.17 -1.15 3.62
C CYS A 19 -7.19 -2.23 3.99
N ASP A 20 -7.09 -2.80 5.18
CA ASP A 20 -8.13 -3.66 5.75
C ASP A 20 -9.20 -2.77 6.40
N LYS A 21 -10.46 -2.97 6.00
CA LYS A 21 -11.61 -2.17 6.44
C LYS A 21 -12.63 -3.00 7.20
N ARG A 22 -12.18 -4.01 7.93
CA ARG A 22 -13.06 -4.74 8.85
C ARG A 22 -13.72 -3.76 9.84
N PRO A 23 -15.01 -3.93 10.14
CA PRO A 23 -15.68 -3.16 11.18
C PRO A 23 -14.93 -3.32 12.51
N ASP A 24 -14.72 -2.21 13.21
CA ASP A 24 -14.00 -2.09 14.48
C ASP A 24 -12.48 -2.39 14.45
N ASP A 25 -11.88 -2.56 13.26
CA ASP A 25 -10.46 -2.93 13.15
C ASP A 25 -9.84 -2.44 11.82
N TYR A 26 -9.88 -1.12 11.57
CA TYR A 26 -9.29 -0.51 10.39
C TYR A 26 -7.76 -0.59 10.45
N LYS A 27 -7.13 -1.17 9.43
CA LYS A 27 -5.68 -1.38 9.40
C LYS A 27 -5.06 -0.97 8.07
N LEU A 28 -3.93 -0.29 8.15
CA LEU A 28 -3.01 -0.12 7.05
C LEU A 28 -1.88 -1.12 7.22
N VAL A 29 -1.79 -2.08 6.30
CA VAL A 29 -0.69 -3.05 6.26
C VAL A 29 0.25 -2.67 5.13
N VAL A 30 1.53 -2.54 5.45
CA VAL A 30 2.61 -2.25 4.53
C VAL A 30 3.54 -3.45 4.49
N LEU A 31 3.62 -4.11 3.33
CA LEU A 31 4.51 -5.23 3.09
C LEU A 31 5.76 -4.73 2.36
N TYR A 32 6.91 -4.90 2.97
CA TYR A 32 8.19 -4.47 2.44
C TYR A 32 8.89 -5.56 1.60
N PRO A 33 9.86 -5.18 0.75
CA PRO A 33 10.55 -6.12 -0.13
C PRO A 33 11.36 -7.20 0.62
N ASP A 34 11.76 -6.95 1.86
CA ASP A 34 12.46 -7.90 2.73
C ASP A 34 11.52 -8.92 3.39
N GLY A 35 10.21 -8.81 3.15
CA GLY A 35 9.18 -9.68 3.71
C GLY A 35 8.65 -9.20 5.07
N SER A 36 9.19 -8.10 5.61
CA SER A 36 8.64 -7.48 6.80
C SER A 36 7.28 -6.84 6.53
N GLU A 37 6.40 -6.90 7.51
CA GLU A 37 5.09 -6.29 7.49
C GLU A 37 4.99 -5.26 8.62
N GLU A 38 4.60 -4.04 8.29
CA GLU A 38 4.16 -3.05 9.27
C GLU A 38 2.65 -2.92 9.23
N THR A 39 2.02 -2.83 10.40
CA THR A 39 0.57 -2.66 10.51
C THR A 39 0.28 -1.49 11.43
N GLU A 40 -0.44 -0.51 10.90
CA GLU A 40 -0.97 0.62 11.66
C GLU A 40 -2.49 0.49 11.80
N ARG A 41 -3.00 0.67 13.03
CA ARG A 41 -4.44 0.58 13.33
C ARG A 41 -5.04 1.98 13.40
N PHE A 42 -6.28 2.10 12.95
CA PHE A 42 -7.06 3.32 12.96
C PHE A 42 -8.43 3.08 13.58
N GLU A 43 -8.97 4.09 14.24
CA GLU A 43 -10.32 4.05 14.80
C GLU A 43 -11.36 4.51 13.75
N ASP A 44 -10.95 5.37 12.81
CA ASP A 44 -11.81 5.91 11.77
C ASP A 44 -11.37 5.47 10.35
N PRO A 45 -12.31 5.06 9.48
CA PRO A 45 -11.99 4.67 8.11
C PRO A 45 -11.44 5.81 7.26
N THR A 46 -11.74 7.06 7.59
CA THR A 46 -11.21 8.26 6.91
C THR A 46 -9.75 8.44 7.22
N GLU A 47 -9.34 8.24 8.48
CA GLU A 47 -7.93 8.31 8.90
C GLU A 47 -7.09 7.26 8.19
N LEU A 48 -7.60 6.02 8.07
CA LEU A 48 -6.94 4.96 7.28
C LEU A 48 -6.70 5.40 5.83
N ILE A 49 -7.71 6.02 5.20
CA ILE A 49 -7.60 6.48 3.80
C ILE A 49 -6.66 7.67 3.67
N ASP A 50 -6.64 8.59 4.63
CA ASP A 50 -5.72 9.72 4.64
C ASP A 50 -4.27 9.24 4.80
N ALA A 51 -4.02 8.32 5.75
CA ALA A 51 -2.73 7.69 5.96
C ALA A 51 -2.23 6.94 4.72
N ALA A 52 -3.10 6.15 4.08
CA ALA A 52 -2.76 5.46 2.83
C ALA A 52 -2.41 6.42 1.68
N LYS A 53 -3.14 7.54 1.56
CA LYS A 53 -2.85 8.58 0.56
C LYS A 53 -1.52 9.27 0.84
N LYS A 54 -1.26 9.62 2.10
CA LYS A 54 -0.01 10.24 2.54
C LYS A 54 1.16 9.30 2.25
N LEU A 55 1.05 8.03 2.63
CA LEU A 55 2.05 7.01 2.35
C LEU A 55 2.31 6.85 0.84
N GLY A 56 1.27 6.80 0.01
CA GLY A 56 1.42 6.75 -1.45
C GLY A 56 2.15 7.97 -2.02
N LYS A 57 1.90 9.16 -1.47
CA LYS A 57 2.59 10.40 -1.86
C LYS A 57 4.05 10.41 -1.41
N ASP A 58 4.34 9.96 -0.19
CA ASP A 58 5.70 9.86 0.33
C ASP A 58 6.51 8.85 -0.48
N LEU A 59 5.93 7.68 -0.79
CA LEU A 59 6.53 6.69 -1.70
C LEU A 59 6.81 7.30 -3.09
N SER A 60 5.87 8.05 -3.65
CA SER A 60 6.06 8.74 -4.93
C SER A 60 7.22 9.75 -4.88
N SER A 61 7.35 10.49 -3.78
CA SER A 61 8.48 11.42 -3.55
C SER A 61 9.82 10.70 -3.38
N LEU A 62 9.81 9.46 -2.92
CA LEU A 62 10.97 8.57 -2.80
C LEU A 62 11.30 7.83 -4.12
N GLY A 63 10.58 8.13 -5.21
CA GLY A 63 10.78 7.53 -6.53
C GLY A 63 10.14 6.15 -6.70
N TRP A 64 9.19 5.79 -5.85
CA TRP A 64 8.35 4.61 -6.04
C TRP A 64 7.16 4.95 -6.92
N GLU A 65 6.84 4.06 -7.85
CA GLU A 65 5.74 4.24 -8.80
C GLU A 65 4.64 3.22 -8.50
N PRO A 66 3.35 3.59 -8.57
CA PRO A 66 2.27 2.62 -8.43
C PRO A 66 2.31 1.62 -9.60
N CYS A 67 2.28 0.32 -9.30
CA CYS A 67 2.17 -0.74 -10.29
C CYS A 67 0.76 -0.74 -10.92
N PRO A 68 0.60 -0.36 -12.20
CA PRO A 68 -0.73 -0.33 -12.84
C PRO A 68 -1.36 -1.73 -12.96
N THR A 69 -0.54 -2.78 -13.02
CA THR A 69 -0.99 -4.16 -13.23
C THR A 69 -1.66 -4.78 -11.99
N ALA A 70 -1.43 -4.25 -10.79
CA ALA A 70 -1.98 -4.83 -9.57
C ALA A 70 -3.26 -4.12 -9.09
N THR A 71 -3.48 -2.87 -9.51
CA THR A 71 -4.70 -2.10 -9.23
C THR A 71 -5.93 -2.71 -9.93
N THR A 72 -5.73 -3.38 -11.07
CA THR A 72 -6.80 -4.03 -11.85
C THR A 72 -7.18 -5.43 -11.35
N VAL A 73 -6.33 -6.08 -10.55
CA VAL A 73 -6.61 -7.44 -10.05
C VAL A 73 -7.57 -7.42 -8.85
N THR A 74 -7.65 -6.33 -8.09
CA THR A 74 -8.70 -6.14 -7.06
C THR A 74 -10.05 -5.69 -7.65
N GLN A 75 -10.15 -5.35 -8.95
CA GLN A 75 -11.41 -4.94 -9.59
C GLN A 75 -12.06 -6.03 -10.47
N ARG A 76 -11.70 -7.30 -10.26
CA ARG A 76 -12.42 -8.46 -10.82
C ARG A 76 -12.79 -9.43 -9.71
N GLU A 77 -13.73 -9.00 -8.88
CA GLU A 77 -14.65 -9.93 -8.22
C GLU A 77 -16.02 -9.62 -8.81
N SER A 78 -16.41 -10.43 -9.81
CA SER A 78 -17.74 -10.50 -10.40
C SER A 78 -18.54 -11.61 -9.74
#